data_AF-A0A8T0B0D6-F1
#
_entry.id   AF-A0A8T0B0D6-F1
#
_cell.length_a   1.000
_cell.length_b   1.000
_cell.length_c   1.000
_cell.angle_alpha   90.00
_cell.angle_beta   90.00
_cell.angle_gamma   90.00
#
_symmetry.space_group_name_H-M   'P 1'
#
loop_
_entity.id
_entity.type
_entity.pdbx_description
1 polymer ?
#
loop_
_entity_poly.entity_id
_entity_poly.type
_entity_poly.pdbx_seq_one_letter_code
_entity_poly.pdbx_strand_id
1 'polypeptide(L)'
;MDSLGGIGGGGTVENESDKRSKEQRNKAEKGEKEHEGGKKEKSKREQKFPNSLLGDPQRRLRYFDPLRNELFLDRNRFCFDAILYFYQSGGRLRRPANVPLDIFMDELRFYELGEEVMTRFREDEGFQKEEPKPLPQNEIKRKLWMLFEHPESSGGARIIAIISVMVIVVSIVIFCLETLPDFRLEKEMREVRSGSDELLLGSQ
;
A
#
# COMPACT_ATOMS: atom_id res chain seq x y z
N MET A 1 56.68 3.27 -63.42
CA MET A 1 56.84 3.67 -62.02
C MET A 1 56.52 5.16 -61.93
N ASP A 2 55.39 5.66 -61.43
CA ASP A 2 54.14 5.03 -60.92
C ASP A 2 52.96 6.03 -60.97
N SER A 3 51.71 5.53 -60.98
CA SER A 3 50.45 6.03 -60.33
C SER A 3 50.26 7.53 -59.98
N LEU A 4 49.12 8.25 -60.13
CA LEU A 4 47.64 8.02 -60.30
C LEU A 4 47.02 9.26 -61.04
N GLY A 5 45.71 9.45 -61.32
CA GLY A 5 44.48 8.62 -61.18
C GLY A 5 43.23 9.40 -60.66
N GLY A 6 42.10 9.40 -61.41
CA GLY A 6 40.79 10.03 -61.07
C GLY A 6 40.54 11.40 -61.73
N ILE A 7 39.51 11.69 -62.55
CA ILE A 7 38.05 11.47 -62.57
C ILE A 7 37.22 12.42 -61.68
N GLY A 8 36.40 13.26 -62.35
CA GLY A 8 35.00 13.52 -61.94
C GLY A 8 34.72 14.81 -61.15
N GLY A 9 33.70 15.58 -61.58
CA GLY A 9 33.22 16.74 -60.81
C GLY A 9 32.34 17.77 -61.54
N GLY A 10 31.46 17.35 -62.46
CA GLY A 10 30.52 18.27 -63.10
C GLY A 10 29.37 18.65 -62.15
N GLY A 11 29.36 19.90 -61.66
CA GLY A 11 28.29 20.41 -60.80
C GLY A 11 27.01 20.71 -61.60
N THR A 12 25.92 19.99 -61.31
CA THR A 12 24.60 20.26 -61.89
C THR A 12 23.88 21.38 -61.15
N VAL A 13 23.46 22.41 -61.89
CA VAL A 13 22.64 23.52 -61.36
C VAL A 13 21.19 23.04 -61.23
N GLU A 14 20.72 22.73 -60.02
CA GLU A 14 19.31 22.40 -59.78
C GLU A 14 18.41 23.66 -59.89
N ASN A 15 17.43 23.60 -60.78
CA ASN A 15 16.48 24.68 -61.05
C ASN A 15 15.51 24.94 -59.89
N GLU A 16 15.17 26.21 -59.70
CA GLU A 16 14.40 26.71 -58.55
C GLU A 16 12.93 26.26 -58.55
N SER A 17 12.38 25.96 -59.73
CA SER A 17 11.04 25.37 -59.92
C SER A 17 10.86 24.02 -59.19
N ASP A 18 11.88 23.15 -59.25
CA ASP A 18 11.83 21.82 -58.65
C ASP A 18 11.92 21.88 -57.12
N LYS A 19 12.66 22.86 -56.57
CA LYS A 19 12.72 23.09 -55.12
C LYS A 19 11.33 23.37 -54.55
N ARG A 20 10.56 24.25 -55.21
CA ARG A 20 9.22 24.64 -54.77
C ARG A 20 8.21 23.49 -54.80
N SER A 21 8.32 22.59 -55.78
CA SER A 21 7.48 21.39 -55.90
C SER A 21 7.84 20.33 -54.85
N LYS A 22 9.14 20.05 -54.66
CA LYS A 22 9.65 19.14 -53.61
C LYS A 22 9.24 19.62 -52.20
N GLU A 23 9.32 20.92 -51.93
CA GLU A 23 9.00 21.49 -50.62
C GLU A 23 7.49 21.44 -50.30
N GLN A 24 6.61 21.71 -51.28
CA GLN A 24 5.17 21.56 -51.08
C GLN A 24 4.77 20.11 -50.79
N ARG A 25 5.38 19.13 -51.47
CA ARG A 25 5.13 17.71 -51.25
C ARG A 25 5.58 17.25 -49.85
N ASN A 26 6.77 17.70 -49.42
CA ASN A 26 7.27 17.45 -48.05
C ASN A 26 6.36 18.08 -46.97
N LYS A 27 5.79 19.26 -47.24
CA LYS A 27 4.87 19.94 -46.31
C LYS A 27 3.53 19.22 -46.17
N ALA A 28 3.01 18.66 -47.26
CA ALA A 28 1.81 17.82 -47.23
C ALA A 28 2.04 16.50 -46.47
N GLU A 29 3.10 15.75 -46.79
CA GLU A 29 3.43 14.51 -46.08
C GLU A 29 3.69 14.73 -44.58
N LYS A 30 4.28 15.86 -44.20
CA LYS A 30 4.51 16.20 -42.79
C LYS A 30 3.20 16.44 -42.04
N GLY A 31 2.26 17.18 -42.65
CA GLY A 31 0.93 17.42 -42.07
C GLY A 31 0.11 16.14 -41.89
N GLU A 32 0.14 15.22 -42.86
CA GLU A 32 -0.54 13.93 -42.73
C GLU A 32 0.09 13.05 -41.64
N LYS A 33 1.43 12.97 -41.56
CA LYS A 33 2.14 12.21 -40.53
C LYS A 33 1.89 12.76 -39.12
N GLU A 34 1.79 14.08 -38.95
CA GLU A 34 1.44 14.70 -37.66
C GLU A 34 -0.01 14.40 -37.26
N HIS A 35 -0.96 14.48 -38.19
CA HIS A 35 -2.37 14.24 -37.92
C HIS A 35 -2.70 12.74 -37.68
N GLU A 36 -2.03 11.83 -38.40
CA GLU A 36 -2.14 10.39 -38.16
C GLU A 36 -1.42 9.97 -36.87
N GLY A 37 -0.27 10.59 -36.56
CA GLY A 37 0.44 10.43 -35.29
C GLY A 37 -0.42 10.80 -34.09
N GLY A 38 -1.06 11.98 -34.12
CA GLY A 38 -1.97 12.42 -33.05
C GLY A 38 -3.19 11.50 -32.84
N LYS A 39 -3.73 10.92 -33.92
CA LYS A 39 -4.81 9.90 -33.82
C LYS A 39 -4.31 8.57 -33.25
N LYS A 40 -3.16 8.06 -33.73
CA LYS A 40 -2.53 6.83 -33.22
C LYS A 40 -2.14 6.95 -31.74
N GLU A 41 -1.67 8.12 -31.30
CA GLU A 41 -1.23 8.34 -29.92
C GLU A 41 -2.38 8.57 -28.92
N LYS A 42 -3.55 9.07 -29.36
CA LYS A 42 -4.77 9.00 -28.55
C LYS A 42 -5.18 7.53 -28.35
N SER A 43 -5.32 6.77 -29.44
CA SER A 43 -5.75 5.37 -29.40
C SER A 43 -4.82 4.46 -28.59
N LYS A 44 -3.50 4.72 -28.57
CA LYS A 44 -2.54 3.96 -27.75
C LYS A 44 -2.55 4.33 -26.26
N ARG A 45 -3.02 5.52 -25.87
CA ARG A 45 -3.05 5.95 -24.46
C ARG A 45 -4.21 5.32 -23.70
N GLU A 46 -5.39 5.23 -24.32
CA GLU A 46 -6.57 4.57 -23.73
C GLU A 46 -6.35 3.05 -23.55
N GLN A 47 -5.56 2.43 -24.43
CA GLN A 47 -5.17 1.01 -24.34
C GLN A 47 -4.17 0.68 -23.20
N LYS A 48 -3.66 1.67 -22.46
CA LYS A 48 -2.60 1.44 -21.47
C LYS A 48 -3.10 0.86 -20.13
N PHE A 49 -4.40 1.00 -19.85
CA PHE A 49 -5.06 0.47 -18.64
C PHE A 49 -6.43 -0.15 -18.97
N PRO A 50 -6.47 -1.20 -19.83
CA PRO A 50 -7.71 -1.70 -20.44
C PRO A 50 -8.68 -2.34 -19.44
N ASN A 51 -8.19 -2.74 -18.26
CA ASN A 51 -9.01 -3.37 -17.22
C ASN A 51 -9.74 -2.35 -16.32
N SER A 52 -9.37 -1.07 -16.39
CA SER A 52 -9.92 0.00 -15.55
C SER A 52 -11.23 0.58 -16.09
N LEU A 53 -12.02 1.24 -15.24
CA LEU A 53 -13.37 1.66 -15.56
C LEU A 53 -13.46 2.58 -16.80
N LEU A 54 -12.50 3.50 -16.96
CA LEU A 54 -12.47 4.43 -18.10
C LEU A 54 -11.68 3.89 -19.31
N GLY A 55 -10.87 2.85 -19.11
CA GLY A 55 -10.08 2.19 -20.15
C GLY A 55 -10.86 1.11 -20.92
N ASP A 56 -11.79 0.42 -20.27
CA ASP A 56 -12.69 -0.54 -20.92
C ASP A 56 -13.92 0.17 -21.54
N PRO A 57 -14.13 0.10 -22.88
CA PRO A 57 -15.30 0.66 -23.52
C PRO A 57 -16.63 0.15 -22.93
N GLN A 58 -16.75 -1.16 -22.65
CA GLN A 58 -17.99 -1.76 -22.14
C GLN A 58 -18.36 -1.24 -20.75
N ARG A 59 -17.35 -1.00 -19.91
CA ARG A 59 -17.55 -0.50 -18.54
C ARG A 59 -17.93 0.97 -18.55
N ARG A 60 -17.30 1.75 -19.43
CA ARG A 60 -17.59 3.17 -19.64
C ARG A 60 -18.98 3.40 -20.24
N LEU A 61 -19.45 2.52 -21.14
CA LEU A 61 -20.80 2.59 -21.71
C LEU A 61 -21.93 2.61 -20.65
N ARG A 62 -21.71 1.99 -19.48
CA ARG A 62 -22.71 1.95 -18.38
C ARG A 62 -23.01 3.32 -17.75
N TYR A 63 -22.14 4.31 -17.98
CA TYR A 63 -22.25 5.67 -17.45
C TYR A 63 -22.45 6.71 -18.56
N PHE A 64 -22.67 6.26 -19.80
CA PHE A 64 -22.80 7.12 -20.96
C PHE A 64 -24.27 7.48 -21.20
N ASP A 65 -24.59 8.77 -21.23
CA ASP A 65 -25.92 9.27 -21.60
C ASP A 65 -25.98 9.49 -23.13
N PRO A 66 -26.74 8.67 -23.88
CA PRO A 66 -26.85 8.80 -25.33
C PRO A 66 -27.64 10.04 -25.77
N LEU A 67 -28.46 10.65 -24.90
CA LEU A 67 -29.22 11.87 -25.21
C LEU A 67 -28.33 13.11 -25.18
N ARG A 68 -27.32 13.10 -24.29
CA ARG A 68 -26.38 14.21 -24.09
C ARG A 68 -25.01 13.95 -24.71
N ASN A 69 -24.76 12.73 -25.19
CA ASN A 69 -23.51 12.26 -25.78
C ASN A 69 -22.30 12.48 -24.85
N GLU A 70 -22.51 12.33 -23.55
CA GLU A 70 -21.49 12.56 -22.51
C GLU A 70 -21.43 11.43 -21.47
N LEU A 71 -20.30 11.35 -20.77
CA LEU A 71 -20.08 10.38 -19.70
C LEU A 71 -20.42 11.04 -18.36
N PHE A 72 -21.49 10.59 -17.71
CA PHE A 72 -21.93 11.15 -16.43
C PHE A 72 -21.44 10.29 -15.26
N LEU A 73 -20.57 10.88 -14.43
CA LEU A 73 -20.00 10.27 -13.23
C LEU A 73 -20.37 11.16 -12.03
N ASP A 74 -21.39 10.76 -11.27
CA ASP A 74 -21.82 11.46 -10.06
C ASP A 74 -20.88 11.13 -8.88
N ARG A 75 -19.66 11.68 -8.93
CA ARG A 75 -18.57 11.39 -8.00
C ARG A 75 -17.77 12.64 -7.65
N ASN A 76 -16.84 12.50 -6.70
CA ASN A 76 -16.05 13.61 -6.20
C ASN A 76 -15.19 14.25 -7.31
N ARG A 77 -15.59 15.47 -7.72
CA ARG A 77 -14.96 16.24 -8.80
C ARG A 77 -13.45 16.45 -8.59
N PHE A 78 -12.99 16.65 -7.36
CA PHE A 78 -11.57 16.83 -7.05
C PHE A 78 -10.77 15.53 -7.26
N CYS A 79 -11.36 14.39 -6.93
CA CYS A 79 -10.74 13.08 -7.16
C CYS A 79 -10.69 12.75 -8.66
N PHE A 80 -11.75 13.08 -9.40
CA PHE A 80 -11.82 12.83 -10.84
C PHE A 80 -10.70 13.52 -11.61
N ASP A 81 -10.36 14.78 -11.31
CA ASP A 81 -9.27 15.50 -11.99
C ASP A 81 -7.91 14.77 -11.83
N ALA A 82 -7.61 14.26 -10.64
CA ALA A 82 -6.39 13.49 -10.37
C ALA A 82 -6.38 12.13 -11.08
N ILE A 83 -7.53 11.45 -11.14
CA ILE A 83 -7.69 10.15 -11.81
C ILE A 83 -7.62 10.32 -13.34
N LEU A 84 -8.22 11.37 -13.88
CA LEU A 84 -8.10 11.73 -15.29
C LEU A 84 -6.63 12.06 -15.66
N TYR A 85 -5.91 12.77 -14.79
CA TYR A 85 -4.48 13.01 -14.96
C TYR A 85 -3.64 11.72 -14.97
N PHE A 86 -4.00 10.71 -14.16
CA PHE A 86 -3.35 9.39 -14.20
C PHE A 86 -3.43 8.74 -15.60
N TYR A 87 -4.61 8.78 -16.24
CA TYR A 87 -4.76 8.31 -17.63
C TYR A 87 -3.97 9.16 -18.63
N GLN A 88 -4.06 10.49 -18.53
CA GLN A 88 -3.39 11.42 -19.46
C GLN A 88 -1.86 11.35 -19.40
N SER A 89 -1.30 11.26 -18.19
CA SER A 89 0.14 11.09 -17.92
C SER A 89 0.64 9.66 -18.18
N GLY A 90 -0.27 8.71 -18.37
CA GLY A 90 0.04 7.31 -18.63
C GLY A 90 0.61 6.57 -17.41
N GLY A 91 0.20 6.96 -16.20
CA GLY A 91 0.50 6.24 -14.95
C GLY A 91 0.82 7.07 -13.70
N ARG A 92 0.85 8.41 -13.76
CA ARG A 92 1.19 9.24 -12.58
C ARG A 92 -0.05 9.56 -11.75
N LEU A 93 -0.11 9.05 -10.52
CA LEU A 93 -1.18 9.32 -9.58
C LEU A 93 -0.68 10.21 -8.43
N ARG A 94 -1.47 11.20 -8.03
CA ARG A 94 -1.24 12.06 -6.86
C ARG A 94 -2.58 12.40 -6.23
N ARG A 95 -2.68 12.34 -4.91
CA ARG A 95 -3.88 12.71 -4.16
C ARG A 95 -4.03 14.23 -4.08
N PRO A 96 -5.22 14.80 -4.33
CA PRO A 96 -5.48 16.22 -4.06
C PRO A 96 -5.33 16.53 -2.57
N ALA A 97 -4.64 17.62 -2.22
CA ALA A 97 -4.35 17.95 -0.81
C ALA A 97 -5.61 18.19 0.04
N ASN A 98 -6.73 18.57 -0.60
CA ASN A 98 -8.04 18.80 0.02
C ASN A 98 -8.90 17.52 0.14
N VAL A 99 -8.39 16.35 -0.26
CA VAL A 99 -9.11 15.08 -0.24
C VAL A 99 -8.45 14.12 0.78
N PRO A 100 -9.19 13.62 1.78
CA PRO A 100 -8.74 12.58 2.70
C PRO A 100 -8.29 11.29 1.99
N LEU A 101 -7.34 10.56 2.59
CA LEU A 101 -6.73 9.39 1.95
C LEU A 101 -7.72 8.26 1.71
N ASP A 102 -8.56 7.96 2.69
CA ASP A 102 -9.63 6.97 2.64
C ASP A 102 -10.61 7.25 1.49
N ILE A 103 -11.11 8.50 1.41
CA ILE A 103 -11.99 8.96 0.33
C ILE A 103 -11.30 8.79 -1.04
N PHE A 104 -10.03 9.17 -1.16
CA PHE A 104 -9.30 9.00 -2.41
C PHE A 104 -9.12 7.51 -2.77
N MET A 105 -8.77 6.66 -1.80
CA MET A 105 -8.61 5.21 -1.99
C MET A 105 -9.90 4.52 -2.44
N ASP A 106 -11.06 4.95 -1.95
CA ASP A 106 -12.36 4.43 -2.41
C ASP A 106 -12.72 4.88 -3.82
N GLU A 107 -12.28 6.07 -4.25
CA GLU A 107 -12.34 6.47 -5.66
C GLU A 107 -11.41 5.59 -6.52
N LEU A 108 -10.16 5.34 -6.11
CA LEU A 108 -9.25 4.46 -6.87
C LEU A 108 -9.82 3.04 -7.05
N ARG A 109 -10.52 2.52 -6.04
CA ARG A 109 -11.27 1.26 -6.10
C ARG A 109 -12.41 1.34 -7.10
N PHE A 110 -13.24 2.39 -7.06
CA PHE A 110 -14.37 2.54 -7.99
C PHE A 110 -13.93 2.67 -9.46
N TYR A 111 -12.87 3.44 -9.73
CA TYR A 111 -12.32 3.56 -11.09
C TYR A 111 -11.51 2.32 -11.52
N GLU A 112 -11.31 1.37 -10.59
CA GLU A 112 -10.65 0.08 -10.81
C GLU A 112 -9.28 0.22 -11.48
N LEU A 113 -8.46 1.14 -10.95
CA LEU A 113 -7.10 1.39 -11.48
C LEU A 113 -6.15 0.20 -11.26
N GLY A 114 -6.55 -0.77 -10.44
CA GLY A 114 -5.85 -2.03 -10.17
C GLY A 114 -4.97 -1.99 -8.92
N GLU A 115 -4.83 -3.15 -8.28
CA GLU A 115 -4.08 -3.31 -7.02
C GLU A 115 -2.61 -2.89 -7.14
N GLU A 116 -1.97 -3.02 -8.31
CA GLU A 116 -0.59 -2.54 -8.53
C GLU A 116 -0.47 -1.02 -8.40
N VAL A 117 -1.42 -0.27 -8.96
CA VAL A 117 -1.47 1.20 -8.87
C VAL A 117 -1.79 1.62 -7.44
N MET A 118 -2.75 0.96 -6.80
CA MET A 118 -3.13 1.22 -5.41
C MET A 118 -2.00 0.89 -4.43
N THR A 119 -1.20 -0.16 -4.69
CA THR A 119 -0.05 -0.53 -3.87
C THR A 119 1.04 0.52 -3.97
N ARG A 120 1.47 0.89 -5.19
CA ARG A 120 2.46 1.96 -5.39
C ARG A 120 2.02 3.29 -4.79
N PHE A 121 0.73 3.63 -4.90
CA PHE A 121 0.20 4.86 -4.32
C PHE A 121 0.22 4.85 -2.78
N ARG A 122 -0.06 3.71 -2.14
CA ARG A 122 0.12 3.56 -0.68
C ARG A 122 1.58 3.73 -0.27
N GLU A 123 2.51 3.11 -1.02
CA GLU A 123 3.95 3.23 -0.79
C GLU A 123 4.43 4.69 -0.91
N ASP A 124 3.99 5.41 -1.95
CA ASP A 124 4.27 6.84 -2.18
C ASP A 124 3.70 7.76 -1.09
N GLU A 125 2.55 7.42 -0.48
CA GLU A 125 1.97 8.14 0.66
C GLU A 125 2.59 7.72 2.01
N GLY A 126 3.59 6.85 2.02
CA GLY A 126 4.34 6.42 3.21
C GLY A 126 3.76 5.21 3.96
N PHE A 127 2.71 4.57 3.43
CA PHE A 127 2.14 3.35 3.99
C PHE A 127 2.93 2.15 3.49
N GLN A 128 3.95 1.77 4.26
CA GLN A 128 4.56 0.45 4.10
C GLN A 128 3.47 -0.62 4.26
N LYS A 129 3.46 -1.57 3.32
CA LYS A 129 2.57 -2.73 3.36
C LYS A 129 2.74 -3.42 4.72
N GLU A 130 1.68 -3.46 5.53
CA GLU A 130 1.62 -4.37 6.67
C GLU A 130 1.76 -5.78 6.10
N GLU A 131 2.96 -6.34 6.14
CA GLU A 131 3.11 -7.78 5.92
C GLU A 131 2.28 -8.46 7.01
N PRO A 132 1.29 -9.31 6.64
CA PRO A 132 0.61 -10.13 7.61
C PRO A 132 1.65 -11.11 8.14
N LYS A 133 2.24 -10.75 9.29
CA LYS A 133 3.40 -11.42 9.90
C LYS A 133 3.16 -12.92 9.89
N PRO A 134 3.88 -13.70 9.06
CA PRO A 134 3.46 -15.05 8.72
C PRO A 134 3.43 -15.88 10.00
N LEU A 135 2.23 -16.35 10.37
CA LEU A 135 2.04 -17.13 11.59
C LEU A 135 3.01 -18.31 11.57
N PRO A 136 3.84 -18.50 12.61
CA PRO A 136 4.87 -19.53 12.58
C PRO A 136 4.21 -20.91 12.41
N GLN A 137 4.63 -21.65 11.38
CA GLN A 137 3.97 -22.89 10.94
C GLN A 137 3.87 -23.96 12.05
N ASN A 138 4.81 -23.96 13.00
CA ASN A 138 4.80 -24.89 14.13
C ASN A 138 3.72 -24.50 15.14
N GLU A 139 2.77 -25.41 15.41
CA GLU A 139 1.65 -25.14 16.32
C GLU A 139 2.07 -24.62 17.69
N ILE A 140 3.16 -25.13 18.27
CA ILE A 140 3.67 -24.69 19.58
C ILE A 140 4.15 -23.25 19.51
N LYS A 141 4.88 -22.87 18.46
CA LYS A 141 5.33 -21.49 18.25
C LYS A 141 4.14 -20.56 18.02
N ARG A 142 3.12 -21.01 17.27
CA ARG A 142 1.87 -20.26 17.07
C ARG A 142 1.08 -20.10 18.37
N LYS A 143 0.95 -21.15 19.18
CA LYS A 143 0.29 -21.12 20.50
C LYS A 143 1.02 -20.16 21.44
N LEU A 144 2.36 -20.16 21.46
CA LEU A 144 3.17 -19.22 22.25
C LEU A 144 3.04 -17.77 21.73
N TRP A 145 3.08 -17.58 20.41
CA TRP A 145 2.89 -16.28 19.75
C TRP A 145 1.52 -15.68 20.11
N MET A 146 0.45 -16.46 19.94
CA MET A 146 -0.91 -16.07 20.30
C MET A 146 -1.07 -15.86 21.82
N LEU A 147 -0.37 -16.60 22.68
CA LEU A 147 -0.40 -16.40 24.13
C LEU A 147 0.16 -15.04 24.56
N PHE A 148 1.23 -14.57 23.91
CA PHE A 148 1.82 -13.25 24.19
C PHE A 148 1.08 -12.09 23.53
N GLU A 149 0.66 -12.25 22.27
CA GLU A 149 0.01 -11.17 21.51
C GLU A 149 -1.49 -11.03 21.87
N HIS A 150 -2.14 -12.14 22.20
CA HIS A 150 -3.56 -12.22 22.53
C HIS A 150 -3.82 -13.23 23.68
N PRO A 151 -3.54 -12.88 24.95
CA PRO A 151 -3.79 -13.76 26.10
C PRO A 151 -5.27 -14.19 26.23
N GLU A 152 -6.18 -13.44 25.62
CA GLU A 152 -7.62 -13.70 25.51
C GLU A 152 -8.00 -14.83 24.52
N SER A 153 -7.09 -15.24 23.63
CA SER A 153 -7.38 -16.01 22.40
C SER A 153 -7.86 -17.46 22.60
N SER A 154 -7.71 -18.02 23.81
CA SER A 154 -8.19 -19.36 24.15
C SER A 154 -8.46 -19.48 25.65
N GLY A 155 -9.52 -20.18 26.04
CA GLY A 155 -9.89 -20.37 27.45
C GLY A 155 -8.76 -21.00 28.29
N GLY A 156 -8.03 -21.97 27.72
CA GLY A 156 -6.86 -22.56 28.38
C GLY A 156 -5.65 -21.60 28.46
N ALA A 157 -5.46 -20.75 27.46
CA ALA A 157 -4.40 -19.74 27.45
C ALA A 157 -4.64 -18.67 28.53
N ARG A 158 -5.89 -18.21 28.68
CA ARG A 158 -6.31 -17.31 29.77
C ARG A 158 -5.99 -17.87 31.15
N ILE A 159 -6.30 -19.14 31.41
CA ILE A 159 -6.02 -19.77 32.72
C ILE A 159 -4.52 -19.78 33.01
N ILE A 160 -3.67 -20.16 32.04
CA ILE A 160 -2.22 -20.18 32.20
C ILE A 160 -1.67 -18.76 32.44
N ALA A 161 -2.18 -17.75 31.72
CA ALA A 161 -1.79 -16.35 31.89
C ALA A 161 -2.22 -15.78 33.26
N ILE A 162 -3.41 -16.14 33.76
CA ILE A 162 -3.86 -15.75 35.10
C ILE A 162 -2.97 -16.38 36.18
N ILE A 163 -2.62 -17.67 36.04
CA ILE A 163 -1.73 -18.36 36.99
C ILE A 163 -0.34 -17.72 37.01
N SER A 164 0.25 -17.38 35.86
CA SER A 164 1.58 -16.75 35.82
C SER A 164 1.57 -15.35 36.45
N VAL A 165 0.55 -14.53 36.19
CA VAL A 165 0.37 -13.22 36.83
C VAL A 165 0.20 -13.37 38.35
N MET A 166 -0.61 -14.33 38.81
CA MET A 166 -0.79 -14.59 40.25
C MET A 166 0.52 -14.99 40.93
N VAL A 167 1.34 -15.86 40.30
CA VAL A 167 2.64 -16.25 40.85
C VAL A 167 3.59 -15.06 40.96
N ILE A 168 3.61 -14.15 39.96
CA ILE A 168 4.41 -12.92 40.00
C ILE A 168 3.92 -11.99 41.13
N VAL A 169 2.61 -11.79 41.28
CA VAL A 169 2.06 -10.94 42.35
C VAL A 169 2.38 -11.53 43.73
N VAL A 170 2.20 -12.84 43.91
CA VAL A 170 2.51 -13.52 45.17
C VAL A 170 3.99 -13.45 45.50
N SER A 171 4.90 -13.60 44.52
CA SER A 171 6.34 -13.49 44.78
C SER A 171 6.75 -12.07 45.16
N ILE A 172 6.16 -11.04 44.55
CA ILE A 172 6.37 -9.64 44.94
C ILE A 172 5.84 -9.39 46.36
N VAL A 173 4.66 -9.89 46.70
CA VAL A 173 4.08 -9.76 48.06
C VAL A 173 4.97 -10.45 49.10
N ILE A 174 5.42 -11.69 48.85
CA ILE A 174 6.36 -12.39 49.74
C ILE A 174 7.65 -11.60 49.89
N PHE A 175 8.24 -11.12 48.80
CA PHE A 175 9.45 -10.30 48.82
C PHE A 175 9.28 -9.00 49.62
N CYS A 176 8.15 -8.31 49.47
CA CYS A 176 7.83 -7.13 50.28
C CYS A 176 7.69 -7.47 51.77
N LEU A 177 7.01 -8.57 52.12
CA LEU A 177 6.85 -9.02 53.50
C LEU A 177 8.17 -9.52 54.12
N GLU A 178 9.05 -10.12 53.34
CA GLU A 178 10.40 -10.54 53.77
C GLU A 178 11.37 -9.35 53.94
N THR A 179 11.15 -8.26 53.19
CA THR A 179 12.02 -7.08 53.23
C THR A 179 11.56 -6.05 54.29
N LEU A 180 10.27 -6.04 54.65
CA LEU A 180 9.74 -5.18 55.71
C LEU A 180 10.05 -5.78 57.11
N PRO A 181 10.82 -5.08 57.97
CA PRO A 181 11.25 -5.63 59.26
C PRO A 181 10.09 -5.90 60.23
N ASP A 182 9.00 -5.12 60.16
CA ASP A 182 7.85 -5.25 61.06
C ASP A 182 7.10 -6.59 60.89
N PHE A 183 7.02 -7.13 59.66
CA PHE A 183 6.28 -8.37 59.39
C PHE A 183 7.04 -9.64 59.76
N ARG A 184 8.39 -9.58 59.86
CA ARG A 184 9.18 -10.70 60.39
C ARG A 184 8.85 -10.95 61.86
N LEU A 185 8.72 -9.88 62.66
CA LEU A 185 8.34 -9.96 64.07
C LEU A 185 6.92 -10.51 64.27
N GLU A 186 5.93 -10.09 63.48
CA GLU A 186 4.57 -10.63 63.62
C GLU A 186 4.47 -12.11 63.25
N LYS A 187 5.25 -12.57 62.26
CA LYS A 187 5.25 -13.99 61.86
C LYS A 187 5.89 -14.86 62.94
N GLU A 188 7.05 -14.47 63.46
CA GLU A 188 7.69 -15.15 64.60
C GLU A 188 6.78 -15.14 65.84
N MET A 189 6.13 -14.02 66.17
CA MET A 189 5.19 -13.97 67.30
C MET A 189 3.97 -14.87 67.12
N ARG A 190 3.43 -15.02 65.90
CA ARG A 190 2.33 -15.96 65.63
C ARG A 190 2.76 -17.42 65.75
N GLU A 191 3.94 -17.77 65.24
CA GLU A 191 4.48 -19.14 65.31
C GLU A 191 4.82 -19.52 66.76
N VAL A 192 5.44 -18.60 67.52
CA VAL A 192 5.70 -18.77 68.96
C VAL A 192 4.40 -18.94 69.76
N ARG A 193 3.37 -18.13 69.48
CA ARG A 193 2.07 -18.24 70.15
C ARG A 193 1.38 -19.58 69.83
N SER A 194 1.36 -19.99 68.57
CA SER A 194 0.77 -21.27 68.16
C SER A 194 1.47 -22.47 68.81
N GLY A 195 2.80 -22.45 68.92
CA GLY A 195 3.56 -23.51 69.62
C GLY A 195 3.38 -23.48 71.14
N SER A 196 3.15 -22.31 71.73
CA SER A 196 2.85 -22.17 73.18
C SER A 196 1.49 -22.76 73.54
N ASP A 197 0.47 -22.54 72.70
CA ASP A 197 -0.87 -23.10 72.89
C ASP A 197 -0.87 -24.65 72.73
N GLU A 198 -0.01 -25.21 71.88
CA GLU A 198 0.15 -26.66 71.73
C GLU A 198 0.83 -27.31 72.95
N LEU A 199 1.89 -26.70 73.48
CA LEU A 199 2.61 -27.20 74.66
C LEU A 199 1.77 -27.18 75.94
N LEU A 200 0.82 -26.25 76.08
CA LEU A 200 -0.10 -26.21 77.21
C LEU A 200 -1.17 -27.32 77.17
N LEU A 201 -1.50 -27.85 75.98
CA LEU A 201 -2.44 -28.96 75.81
C LEU A 201 -1.77 -30.34 75.98
N GLY A 202 -0.45 -30.44 75.82
CA GLY A 202 0.32 -31.68 75.96
C GLY A 202 0.76 -32.04 77.39
N SER A 203 0.36 -31.26 78.40
CA SER A 203 0.87 -31.40 79.79
C SER A 203 -0.22 -31.71 80.83
N GLN A 204 -1.29 -32.42 80.44
CA GLN A 204 -2.32 -32.93 81.35
C GLN A 204 -2.48 -34.45 81.23
#